data_AF-A0A8H5GIM6-F1
#
_entry.id   AF-A0A8H5GIM6-F1
#
_cell.length_a   1.000
_cell.length_b   1.000
_cell.length_c   1.000
_cell.angle_alpha   90.00
_cell.angle_beta   90.00
_cell.angle_gamma   90.00
#
_symmetry.space_group_name_H-M   'P 1'
#
loop_
_entity.id
_entity.type
_entity.pdbx_description
1 polymer ?
#
loop_
_entity_poly.entity_id
_entity_poly.type
_entity_poly.pdbx_seq_one_letter_code
_entity_poly.pdbx_strand_id
1 'polypeptide(L)'
;MAVMQETRVTEIEWDQALRPVAATWKNTQSGHMGHVKFDYLVDASGRAGICAVKYLKNRHYNPDFKNVAFWAYWSGCDEYKPGTPRAGSPYFEALHDQAGWAWVIPLSTGTSVGVVVKQAVSDGKRAAAKAEGLDSTLYGHYMRLLEAAPNVKAMLQDANIIKQDNDIVIGTASDYSYHSSSYAGPHYRIVGDAGAFIDPYLSSGVHLAISSGLSAAASICSSLRGDCSEEDAVKFHNAKVDASYTRFVLIIKSVYEHIRSNTATTLSGTSEDNFDDAFLTFRPVIQGRIDSSTDLSEEDKKRLVKFYSRHAFEPSMPEERQTLLGEFGDPTMSYNNPNDPHSKAILRSMAVRKILSVDETNHIDSYVADEAEGFRLRLKRGNVGIVKVHV
;
A
#
# COMPACT_ATOMS: atom_id res chain seq x y z
N MET A 1 8.34 24.25 -16.74
CA MET A 1 7.62 22.96 -16.78
C MET A 1 6.29 23.22 -17.46
N ALA A 2 5.99 22.49 -18.54
CA ALA A 2 4.68 22.58 -19.20
C ALA A 2 3.78 21.47 -18.64
N VAL A 3 2.61 21.83 -18.16
CA VAL A 3 1.58 20.87 -17.71
C VAL A 3 0.36 21.08 -18.59
N MET A 4 -0.11 20.01 -19.24
CA MET A 4 -1.27 20.04 -20.12
C MET A 4 -2.37 19.19 -19.49
N GLN A 5 -3.44 19.83 -19.04
CA GLN A 5 -4.63 19.14 -18.56
C GLN A 5 -5.55 18.77 -19.73
N GLU A 6 -6.49 17.86 -19.47
CA GLU A 6 -7.47 17.41 -20.46
C GLU A 6 -6.83 16.85 -21.72
N THR A 7 -5.54 16.50 -21.67
CA THR A 7 -4.74 16.04 -22.80
C THR A 7 -4.41 14.58 -22.53
N ARG A 8 -5.23 13.68 -23.10
CA ARG A 8 -5.09 12.24 -22.90
C ARG A 8 -4.09 11.67 -23.88
N VAL A 9 -3.06 10.99 -23.38
CA VAL A 9 -2.19 10.13 -24.22
C VAL A 9 -3.02 8.95 -24.72
N THR A 10 -3.07 8.76 -26.04
CA THR A 10 -3.82 7.68 -26.70
C THR A 10 -2.89 6.58 -27.19
N GLU A 11 -1.71 6.96 -27.69
CA GLU A 11 -0.70 6.04 -28.22
C GLU A 11 0.70 6.50 -27.85
N ILE A 12 1.57 5.52 -27.64
CA ILE A 12 3.02 5.64 -27.45
C ILE A 12 3.67 4.90 -28.60
N GLU A 13 4.62 5.56 -29.26
CA GLU A 13 5.45 5.01 -30.33
C GLU A 13 6.75 4.50 -29.73
N TRP A 14 7.11 3.27 -30.11
CA TRP A 14 8.30 2.58 -29.64
C TRP A 14 9.23 2.31 -30.83
N ASP A 15 10.53 2.49 -30.62
CA ASP A 15 11.53 2.14 -31.62
C ASP A 15 11.84 0.63 -31.64
N GLN A 16 12.74 0.21 -32.54
CA GLN A 16 13.14 -1.19 -32.69
C GLN A 16 13.84 -1.77 -31.44
N ALA A 17 14.37 -0.91 -30.56
CA ALA A 17 15.01 -1.30 -29.31
C ALA A 17 14.04 -1.26 -28.12
N LEU A 18 12.73 -1.17 -28.37
CA LEU A 18 11.69 -1.03 -27.35
C LEU A 18 11.89 0.19 -26.45
N ARG A 19 12.39 1.30 -27.00
CA ARG A 19 12.41 2.61 -26.35
C ARG A 19 11.20 3.42 -26.80
N PRO A 20 10.44 4.06 -25.89
CA PRO A 20 9.39 4.97 -26.30
C PRO A 20 10.02 6.29 -26.76
N VAL A 21 9.62 6.77 -27.93
CA VAL A 21 10.24 7.94 -28.58
C VAL A 21 9.25 9.08 -28.82
N ALA A 22 7.96 8.77 -28.82
CA ALA A 22 6.92 9.76 -29.03
C ALA A 22 5.55 9.28 -28.51
N ALA A 23 4.61 10.21 -28.41
CA ALA A 23 3.22 9.91 -28.09
C ALA A 23 2.25 10.76 -28.91
N THR A 24 1.11 10.16 -29.22
CA THR A 24 -0.07 10.86 -29.73
C THR A 24 -1.00 11.15 -28.56
N TRP A 25 -1.52 12.37 -28.52
CA TRP A 25 -2.46 12.83 -27.52
C TRP A 25 -3.73 13.40 -28.15
N LYS A 26 -4.82 13.36 -27.38
CA LYS A 26 -6.10 13.96 -27.72
C LYS A 26 -6.60 14.81 -26.57
N ASN A 27 -6.97 16.06 -26.85
CA ASN A 27 -7.65 16.90 -25.88
C ASN A 27 -9.10 16.42 -25.70
N THR A 28 -9.52 16.18 -24.46
CA THR A 28 -10.81 15.56 -24.12
C THR A 28 -11.99 16.51 -24.25
N GLN A 29 -11.76 17.83 -24.26
CA GLN A 29 -12.81 18.82 -24.46
C GLN A 29 -12.96 19.21 -25.94
N SER A 30 -11.87 19.66 -26.57
CA SER A 30 -11.89 20.15 -27.95
C SER A 30 -11.83 19.04 -29.00
N GLY A 31 -11.37 17.85 -28.62
CA GLY A 31 -11.14 16.73 -29.55
C GLY A 31 -9.88 16.87 -30.41
N HIS A 32 -9.16 18.00 -30.32
CA HIS A 32 -7.90 18.21 -31.03
C HIS A 32 -6.88 17.13 -30.70
N MET A 33 -6.12 16.73 -31.71
CA MET A 33 -5.05 15.74 -31.57
C MET A 33 -3.70 16.39 -31.88
N GLY A 34 -2.67 15.84 -31.26
CA GLY A 34 -1.31 16.24 -31.53
C GLY A 34 -0.33 15.12 -31.26
N HIS A 35 0.93 15.41 -31.55
CA HIS A 35 2.03 14.47 -31.47
C HIS A 35 3.21 15.14 -30.77
N VAL A 36 3.89 14.42 -29.89
CA VAL A 36 5.03 14.91 -29.11
C VAL A 36 6.14 13.87 -29.08
N LYS A 37 7.37 14.30 -29.39
CA LYS A 37 8.59 13.49 -29.24
C LYS A 37 9.24 13.77 -27.88
N PHE A 38 9.89 12.76 -27.32
CA PHE A 38 10.56 12.84 -26.02
C PHE A 38 11.72 11.87 -25.92
N ASP A 39 12.64 12.14 -24.99
CA ASP A 39 13.78 11.25 -24.71
C ASP A 39 13.47 10.21 -23.64
N TYR A 40 12.54 10.51 -22.72
CA TYR A 40 12.13 9.62 -21.63
C TYR A 40 10.62 9.65 -21.45
N LEU A 41 10.06 8.48 -21.09
CA LEU A 41 8.67 8.34 -20.68
C LEU A 41 8.58 7.92 -19.21
N VAL A 42 7.74 8.59 -18.43
CA VAL A 42 7.33 8.09 -17.11
C VAL A 42 5.85 7.77 -17.15
N ASP A 43 5.49 6.50 -17.08
CA ASP A 43 4.09 6.08 -16.96
C ASP A 43 3.62 6.26 -15.53
N ALA A 44 2.91 7.36 -15.29
CA ALA A 44 2.22 7.68 -14.05
C ALA A 44 0.69 7.69 -14.26
N SER A 45 0.17 6.89 -15.20
CA SER A 45 -1.24 6.88 -15.61
C SER A 45 -2.22 6.28 -14.58
N GLY A 46 -1.75 6.06 -13.36
CA GLY A 46 -2.50 5.40 -12.31
C GLY A 46 -2.96 4.00 -12.74
N ARG A 47 -4.16 3.60 -12.34
CA ARG A 47 -4.70 2.26 -12.63
C ARG A 47 -4.83 1.93 -14.12
N ALA A 48 -4.79 2.91 -15.02
CA ALA A 48 -4.78 2.68 -16.46
C ALA A 48 -3.54 1.90 -16.91
N GLY A 49 -2.39 2.13 -16.26
CA GLY A 49 -1.11 1.45 -16.53
C GLY A 49 -0.80 1.29 -18.01
N ILE A 50 -0.81 2.41 -18.75
CA ILE A 50 -0.75 2.41 -20.22
C ILE A 50 0.39 1.51 -20.75
N CYS A 51 1.60 1.64 -20.21
CA CYS A 51 2.75 0.82 -20.58
C CYS A 51 2.54 -0.64 -20.19
N ALA A 52 2.24 -0.91 -18.91
CA ALA A 52 2.10 -2.24 -18.36
C ALA A 52 0.99 -3.07 -19.03
N VAL A 53 -0.13 -2.43 -19.38
CA VAL A 53 -1.33 -3.09 -19.90
C VAL A 53 -1.33 -3.15 -21.42
N LYS A 54 -1.09 -2.03 -22.11
CA LYS A 54 -1.26 -1.96 -23.57
C LYS A 54 -0.03 -2.48 -24.33
N TYR A 55 1.17 -2.14 -23.86
CA TYR A 55 2.41 -2.35 -24.61
C TYR A 55 3.20 -3.56 -24.09
N LEU A 56 3.52 -3.58 -22.80
CA LEU A 56 4.34 -4.62 -22.18
C LEU A 56 3.54 -5.88 -21.84
N LYS A 57 2.22 -5.72 -21.60
CA LYS A 57 1.30 -6.80 -21.20
C LYS A 57 1.81 -7.63 -20.02
N ASN A 58 2.41 -6.95 -19.06
CA ASN A 58 3.15 -7.57 -17.97
C ASN A 58 2.48 -7.40 -16.59
N ARG A 59 1.21 -6.97 -16.58
CA ARG A 59 0.41 -6.83 -15.34
C ARG A 59 -0.18 -8.17 -14.93
N HIS A 60 0.03 -8.52 -13.66
CA HIS A 60 -0.43 -9.74 -13.01
C HIS A 60 -1.28 -9.40 -11.78
N TYR A 61 -2.55 -9.81 -11.81
CA TYR A 61 -3.47 -9.62 -10.68
C TYR A 61 -3.15 -10.60 -9.55
N ASN A 62 -3.25 -10.13 -8.32
CA ASN A 62 -3.05 -10.95 -7.14
C ASN A 62 -4.36 -11.64 -6.72
N PRO A 63 -4.48 -12.98 -6.84
CA PRO A 63 -5.72 -13.69 -6.51
C PRO A 63 -6.06 -13.67 -5.02
N ASP A 64 -5.06 -13.49 -4.14
CA ASP A 64 -5.25 -13.49 -2.68
C ASP A 64 -6.03 -12.25 -2.21
N PHE A 65 -5.98 -11.17 -3.01
CA PHE A 65 -6.58 -9.87 -2.71
C PHE A 65 -7.65 -9.48 -3.73
N LYS A 66 -8.49 -10.44 -4.16
CA LYS A 66 -9.70 -10.15 -4.94
C LYS A 66 -10.79 -9.55 -4.07
N ASN A 67 -10.57 -8.29 -3.70
CA ASN A 67 -11.46 -7.49 -2.88
C ASN A 67 -12.18 -6.43 -3.74
N VAL A 68 -13.33 -5.98 -3.24
CA VAL A 68 -14.11 -4.87 -3.79
C VAL A 68 -14.36 -3.86 -2.67
N ALA A 69 -14.20 -2.59 -2.98
CA ALA A 69 -14.44 -1.47 -2.08
C ALA A 69 -15.72 -0.74 -2.50
N PHE A 70 -16.53 -0.37 -1.51
CA PHE A 70 -17.70 0.50 -1.65
C PHE A 70 -17.56 1.66 -0.68
N TRP A 71 -17.80 2.90 -1.10
CA TRP A 71 -17.70 4.05 -0.19
C TRP A 71 -18.66 5.17 -0.54
N ALA A 72 -18.94 6.01 0.46
CA ALA A 72 -19.67 7.25 0.32
C ALA A 72 -19.02 8.33 1.19
N TYR A 73 -19.40 9.58 0.95
CA TYR A 73 -19.04 10.70 1.81
C TYR A 73 -20.21 11.04 2.72
N TRP A 74 -19.91 11.28 3.99
CA TRP A 74 -20.89 11.53 5.04
C TRP A 74 -20.61 12.88 5.72
N SER A 75 -21.65 13.48 6.28
CA SER A 75 -21.60 14.68 7.09
C SER A 75 -22.14 14.38 8.48
N GLY A 76 -21.59 14.98 9.53
CA GLY A 76 -22.03 14.76 10.91
C GLY A 76 -21.63 13.40 11.49
N CYS A 77 -20.55 12.77 10.99
CA CYS A 77 -19.97 11.60 11.66
C CYS A 77 -19.35 12.01 13.01
N ASP A 78 -19.52 11.16 14.01
CA ASP A 78 -18.81 11.31 15.28
C ASP A 78 -17.29 11.16 15.08
N GLU A 79 -16.53 11.83 15.94
CA GLU A 79 -15.09 11.78 15.92
C GLU A 79 -14.56 10.48 16.55
N TYR A 80 -13.48 9.92 15.99
CA TYR A 80 -12.82 8.78 16.60
C TYR A 80 -12.07 9.20 17.88
N LYS A 81 -12.42 8.59 19.02
CA LYS A 81 -11.80 8.86 20.35
C LYS A 81 -11.69 10.35 20.70
N PRO A 82 -12.84 11.06 20.82
CA PRO A 82 -12.86 12.48 21.13
C PRO A 82 -12.17 12.76 22.48
N GLY A 83 -11.47 13.88 22.57
CA GLY A 83 -10.74 14.27 23.78
C GLY A 83 -9.43 13.50 24.03
N THR A 84 -8.99 12.65 23.10
CA THR A 84 -7.68 11.98 23.16
C THR A 84 -6.73 12.53 22.10
N PRO A 85 -5.41 12.27 22.19
CA PRO A 85 -4.46 12.60 21.11
C PRO A 85 -4.76 11.92 19.75
N ARG A 86 -5.70 10.97 19.71
CA ARG A 86 -6.14 10.27 18.49
C ARG A 86 -7.43 10.84 17.89
N ALA A 87 -7.98 11.90 18.50
CA ALA A 87 -9.08 12.67 17.94
C ALA A 87 -8.80 13.02 16.47
N GLY A 88 -9.78 12.80 15.59
CA GLY A 88 -9.69 13.09 14.17
C GLY A 88 -8.78 12.16 13.35
N SER A 89 -8.19 11.13 13.95
CA SER A 89 -7.41 10.13 13.22
C SER A 89 -8.29 9.24 12.35
N PRO A 90 -7.78 8.74 11.20
CA PRO A 90 -8.42 7.64 10.49
C PRO A 90 -8.70 6.45 11.39
N TYR A 91 -9.90 5.88 11.27
CA TYR A 91 -10.31 4.69 11.98
C TYR A 91 -10.57 3.53 11.01
N PHE A 92 -10.17 2.33 11.44
CA PHE A 92 -10.28 1.11 10.66
C PHE A 92 -10.85 0.00 11.54
N GLU A 93 -11.90 -0.67 11.06
CA GLU A 93 -12.60 -1.73 11.78
C GLU A 93 -12.62 -3.00 10.95
N ALA A 94 -12.20 -4.13 11.52
CA ALA A 94 -12.44 -5.44 10.92
C ALA A 94 -13.94 -5.77 11.02
N LEU A 95 -14.54 -6.26 9.94
CA LEU A 95 -15.95 -6.64 9.95
C LEU A 95 -16.17 -7.85 10.86
N HIS A 96 -17.25 -7.85 11.65
CA HIS A 96 -17.53 -8.93 12.61
C HIS A 96 -17.73 -10.31 11.95
N ASP A 97 -18.11 -10.32 10.67
CA ASP A 97 -18.33 -11.51 9.87
C ASP A 97 -17.08 -11.95 9.09
N GLN A 98 -15.93 -11.30 9.35
CA GLN A 98 -14.61 -11.60 8.78
C GLN A 98 -14.55 -11.45 7.26
N ALA A 99 -15.55 -10.83 6.63
CA ALA A 99 -15.60 -10.67 5.18
C ALA A 99 -14.59 -9.63 4.66
N GLY A 100 -14.10 -8.75 5.55
CA GLY A 100 -13.15 -7.69 5.24
C GLY A 100 -13.09 -6.64 6.35
N TRP A 101 -13.07 -5.36 5.99
CA TRP A 101 -12.90 -4.25 6.92
C TRP A 101 -13.59 -2.97 6.42
N ALA A 102 -13.76 -1.99 7.31
CA ALA A 102 -14.30 -0.67 7.02
C ALA A 102 -13.33 0.43 7.44
N TRP A 103 -13.40 1.58 6.77
CA TRP A 103 -12.66 2.79 7.13
C TRP A 103 -13.59 3.97 7.44
N VAL A 104 -13.09 4.88 8.27
CA VAL A 104 -13.63 6.21 8.50
C VAL A 104 -12.46 7.18 8.44
N ILE A 105 -12.44 8.04 7.42
CA ILE A 105 -11.37 9.00 7.17
C ILE A 105 -11.96 10.41 7.18
N PRO A 106 -11.71 11.21 8.22
CA PRO A 106 -12.15 12.60 8.29
C PRO A 106 -11.49 13.46 7.21
N LEU A 107 -12.27 14.33 6.58
CA LEU A 107 -11.84 15.32 5.58
C LEU A 107 -12.36 16.70 5.98
N SER A 108 -11.83 17.76 5.36
CA SER A 108 -12.33 19.13 5.60
C SER A 108 -13.76 19.34 5.09
N THR A 109 -14.25 18.49 4.18
CA THR A 109 -15.56 18.60 3.53
C THR A 109 -16.57 17.53 3.98
N GLY A 110 -16.26 16.77 5.03
CA GLY A 110 -17.06 15.63 5.50
C GLY A 110 -16.17 14.45 5.85
N THR A 111 -16.71 13.24 5.78
CA THR A 111 -16.00 12.01 6.18
C THR A 111 -16.14 10.97 5.09
N SER A 112 -15.03 10.42 4.62
CA SER A 112 -15.04 9.27 3.73
C SER A 112 -15.26 8.00 4.55
N VAL A 113 -16.31 7.24 4.23
CA VAL A 113 -16.61 5.97 4.89
C VAL A 113 -16.75 4.89 3.84
N GLY A 114 -15.96 3.83 3.97
CA GLY A 114 -15.96 2.74 3.00
C GLY A 114 -15.84 1.38 3.64
N VAL A 115 -16.25 0.37 2.88
CA VAL A 115 -16.17 -1.04 3.25
C VAL A 115 -15.46 -1.79 2.13
N VAL A 116 -14.45 -2.57 2.51
CA VAL A 116 -13.70 -3.47 1.63
C VAL A 116 -14.05 -4.90 2.00
N VAL A 117 -14.47 -5.68 1.02
CA VAL A 117 -14.87 -7.09 1.21
C VAL A 117 -14.31 -7.97 0.11
N LYS A 118 -14.09 -9.25 0.42
CA LYS A 118 -13.77 -10.24 -0.61
C LYS A 118 -14.89 -10.28 -1.65
N GLN A 119 -14.54 -10.17 -2.94
CA GLN A 119 -15.50 -10.00 -4.03
C GLN A 119 -16.57 -11.12 -4.05
N ALA A 120 -16.14 -12.38 -3.95
CA ALA A 120 -17.06 -13.52 -3.92
C ALA A 120 -18.06 -13.47 -2.75
N VAL A 121 -17.64 -12.95 -1.58
CA VAL A 121 -18.53 -12.78 -0.43
C VAL A 121 -19.53 -11.65 -0.67
N SER A 122 -19.06 -10.52 -1.22
CA SER A 122 -19.93 -9.41 -1.64
C SER A 122 -20.99 -9.87 -2.64
N ASP A 123 -20.60 -10.61 -3.67
CA ASP A 123 -21.49 -11.12 -4.70
C ASP A 123 -22.55 -12.07 -4.12
N GLY A 124 -22.14 -12.96 -3.21
CA GLY A 124 -23.06 -13.83 -2.45
C GLY A 124 -24.07 -13.04 -1.62
N LYS A 125 -23.62 -12.03 -0.87
CA LYS A 125 -24.50 -11.14 -0.09
C LYS A 125 -25.50 -10.38 -0.98
N ARG A 126 -25.08 -9.91 -2.16
CA ARG A 126 -25.99 -9.25 -3.12
C ARG A 126 -27.04 -10.22 -3.65
N ALA A 127 -26.64 -11.45 -4.00
CA ALA A 127 -27.55 -12.47 -4.51
C ALA A 127 -28.59 -12.88 -3.45
N ALA A 128 -28.16 -13.09 -2.21
CA ALA A 128 -29.05 -13.41 -1.09
C ALA A 128 -30.07 -12.29 -0.83
N ALA A 129 -29.61 -11.04 -0.73
CA ALA A 129 -30.48 -9.88 -0.55
C ALA A 129 -31.52 -9.75 -1.66
N LYS A 130 -31.14 -10.01 -2.92
CA LYS A 130 -32.07 -10.01 -4.05
C LYS A 130 -33.11 -11.14 -3.94
N ALA A 131 -32.71 -12.32 -3.50
CA ALA A 131 -33.63 -13.45 -3.32
C ALA A 131 -34.65 -13.20 -2.18
N GLU A 132 -34.25 -12.47 -1.15
CA GLU A 132 -35.10 -12.05 -0.03
C GLU A 132 -35.97 -10.82 -0.33
N GLY A 133 -35.86 -10.25 -1.54
CA GLY A 133 -36.62 -9.05 -1.94
C GLY A 133 -36.13 -7.75 -1.30
N LEU A 134 -34.91 -7.72 -0.77
CA LEU A 134 -34.29 -6.52 -0.21
C LEU A 134 -33.79 -5.57 -1.32
N ASP A 135 -33.49 -4.32 -0.92
CA ASP A 135 -32.95 -3.30 -1.82
C ASP A 135 -31.64 -3.77 -2.51
N SER A 136 -31.72 -4.06 -3.81
CA SER A 136 -30.58 -4.56 -4.59
C SER A 136 -29.71 -3.46 -5.21
N THR A 137 -29.99 -2.19 -4.93
CA THR A 137 -29.14 -1.06 -5.36
C THR A 137 -27.76 -1.09 -4.70
N LEU A 138 -26.80 -0.36 -5.27
CA LEU A 138 -25.48 -0.18 -4.65
C LEU A 138 -25.58 0.46 -3.27
N TYR A 139 -26.50 1.41 -3.09
CA TYR A 139 -26.79 2.04 -1.80
C TYR A 139 -27.27 1.00 -0.78
N GLY A 140 -28.32 0.23 -1.09
CA GLY A 140 -28.82 -0.81 -0.19
C GLY A 140 -27.76 -1.85 0.15
N HIS A 141 -26.93 -2.23 -0.83
CA HIS A 141 -25.80 -3.15 -0.58
C HIS A 141 -24.74 -2.56 0.33
N TYR A 142 -24.31 -1.32 0.08
CA TYR A 142 -23.35 -0.61 0.92
C TYR A 142 -23.84 -0.47 2.36
N MET A 143 -25.10 -0.08 2.56
CA MET A 143 -25.70 0.03 3.90
C MET A 143 -25.73 -1.31 4.64
N ARG A 144 -26.08 -2.41 3.95
CA ARG A 144 -26.02 -3.76 4.55
C ARG A 144 -24.60 -4.22 4.89
N LEU A 145 -23.59 -3.79 4.13
CA LEU A 145 -22.19 -4.10 4.46
C LEU A 145 -21.74 -3.36 5.74
N LEU A 146 -22.20 -2.13 5.96
CA LEU A 146 -21.90 -1.36 7.17
C LEU A 146 -22.46 -1.98 8.45
N GLU A 147 -23.54 -2.78 8.36
CA GLU A 147 -24.05 -3.55 9.51
C GLU A 147 -23.01 -4.50 10.10
N ALA A 148 -22.00 -4.90 9.32
CA ALA A 148 -20.91 -5.73 9.79
C ALA A 148 -19.81 -4.94 10.55
N ALA A 149 -19.91 -3.61 10.62
CA ALA A 149 -18.95 -2.70 11.26
C ALA A 149 -19.64 -1.89 12.38
N PRO A 150 -19.90 -2.48 13.56
CA PRO A 150 -20.70 -1.84 14.62
C PRO A 150 -20.11 -0.54 15.15
N ASN A 151 -18.78 -0.40 15.22
CA ASN A 151 -18.17 0.85 15.69
C ASN A 151 -18.30 1.96 14.64
N VAL A 152 -18.08 1.63 13.36
CA VAL A 152 -18.35 2.56 12.25
C VAL A 152 -19.82 2.95 12.22
N LYS A 153 -20.74 2.00 12.42
CA LYS A 153 -22.19 2.28 12.47
C LYS A 153 -22.54 3.23 13.62
N ALA A 154 -21.93 3.06 14.79
CA ALA A 154 -22.11 3.98 15.92
C ALA A 154 -21.67 5.40 15.54
N MET A 155 -20.52 5.55 14.86
CA MET A 155 -20.05 6.85 14.38
C MET A 155 -20.94 7.48 13.30
N LEU A 156 -21.81 6.70 12.67
CA LEU A 156 -22.76 7.13 11.64
C LEU A 156 -24.17 7.41 12.18
N GLN A 157 -24.43 7.24 13.48
CA GLN A 157 -25.79 7.24 14.04
C GLN A 157 -26.59 8.51 13.69
N ASP A 158 -25.97 9.69 13.77
CA ASP A 158 -26.58 10.98 13.44
C ASP A 158 -26.04 11.58 12.12
N ALA A 159 -25.27 10.79 11.35
CA ALA A 159 -24.63 11.22 10.13
C ALA A 159 -25.55 11.11 8.91
N ASN A 160 -25.32 11.96 7.90
CA ASN A 160 -26.05 11.95 6.64
C ASN A 160 -25.11 11.80 5.46
N ILE A 161 -25.45 10.94 4.49
CA ILE A 161 -24.71 10.86 3.22
C ILE A 161 -24.77 12.20 2.49
N ILE A 162 -23.60 12.69 2.08
CA ILE A 162 -23.45 13.86 1.23
C ILE A 162 -23.85 13.48 -0.19
N LYS A 163 -24.83 14.19 -0.73
CA LYS A 163 -25.33 14.01 -2.10
C LYS A 163 -24.50 14.80 -3.09
N GLN A 164 -24.29 14.26 -4.29
CA GLN A 164 -23.72 14.96 -5.44
C GLN A 164 -24.84 15.21 -6.45
N ASP A 165 -25.07 16.46 -6.83
CA ASP A 165 -26.17 16.86 -7.72
C ASP A 165 -27.55 16.32 -7.31
N ASN A 166 -27.82 16.30 -5.99
CA ASN A 166 -29.00 15.72 -5.33
C ASN A 166 -29.12 14.20 -5.32
N ASP A 167 -28.14 13.47 -5.87
CA ASP A 167 -28.11 12.01 -5.88
C ASP A 167 -27.15 11.42 -4.84
N ILE A 168 -27.50 10.24 -4.34
CA ILE A 168 -26.60 9.44 -3.51
C ILE A 168 -25.63 8.71 -4.43
N VAL A 169 -24.33 8.99 -4.27
CA VAL A 169 -23.27 8.36 -5.05
C VAL A 169 -22.48 7.40 -4.16
N ILE A 170 -22.53 6.11 -4.51
CA ILE A 170 -21.68 5.08 -3.91
C ILE A 170 -20.53 4.82 -4.88
N GLY A 171 -19.32 5.20 -4.47
CA GLY A 171 -18.11 4.84 -5.18
C GLY A 171 -17.84 3.34 -5.08
N THR A 172 -17.34 2.75 -6.17
CA THR A 172 -16.97 1.33 -6.21
C THR A 172 -15.62 1.12 -6.89
N ALA A 173 -14.80 0.23 -6.36
CA ALA A 173 -13.56 -0.19 -7.00
C ALA A 173 -13.34 -1.69 -6.79
N SER A 174 -13.00 -2.42 -7.85
CA SER A 174 -12.54 -3.82 -7.81
C SER A 174 -11.22 -3.93 -8.57
N ASP A 175 -10.61 -5.12 -8.63
CA ASP A 175 -9.46 -5.43 -9.51
C ASP A 175 -8.34 -4.39 -9.39
N TYR A 176 -8.07 -3.98 -8.15
CA TYR A 176 -7.01 -3.02 -7.85
C TYR A 176 -5.72 -3.72 -7.41
N SER A 177 -5.76 -4.98 -7.00
CA SER A 177 -4.59 -5.71 -6.49
C SER A 177 -3.81 -6.36 -7.64
N TYR A 178 -2.69 -5.76 -8.05
CA TYR A 178 -1.84 -6.24 -9.14
C TYR A 178 -0.40 -5.71 -9.03
N HIS A 179 0.49 -6.31 -9.81
CA HIS A 179 1.87 -5.87 -10.02
C HIS A 179 2.31 -6.11 -11.44
N SER A 180 3.40 -5.47 -11.86
CA SER A 180 4.06 -5.72 -13.13
C SER A 180 5.34 -6.53 -12.92
N SER A 181 5.69 -7.39 -13.88
CA SER A 181 6.97 -8.13 -13.81
C SER A 181 8.21 -7.25 -14.09
N SER A 182 8.01 -6.04 -14.61
CA SER A 182 9.03 -5.00 -14.73
C SER A 182 8.39 -3.62 -14.66
N TYR A 183 9.09 -2.68 -14.03
CA TYR A 183 8.69 -1.29 -13.80
C TYR A 183 9.56 -0.30 -14.58
N ALA A 184 10.56 -0.78 -15.32
CA ALA A 184 11.46 0.05 -16.11
C ALA A 184 12.02 -0.71 -17.32
N GLY A 185 12.45 0.06 -18.29
CA GLY A 185 13.27 -0.39 -19.40
C GLY A 185 13.97 0.79 -20.04
N PRO A 186 14.67 0.58 -21.17
CA PRO A 186 15.41 1.63 -21.83
C PRO A 186 14.54 2.87 -22.07
N HIS A 187 14.91 3.99 -21.45
CA HIS A 187 14.23 5.29 -21.58
C HIS A 187 12.78 5.36 -21.06
N TYR A 188 12.36 4.41 -20.22
CA TYR A 188 11.08 4.54 -19.51
C TYR A 188 11.10 4.02 -18.08
N ARG A 189 10.21 4.59 -17.25
CA ARG A 189 9.93 4.16 -15.88
C ARG A 189 8.41 4.11 -15.65
N ILE A 190 7.94 3.23 -14.79
CA ILE A 190 6.54 3.03 -14.43
C ILE A 190 6.40 3.27 -12.93
N VAL A 191 5.51 4.18 -12.53
CA VAL A 191 5.41 4.65 -11.13
C VAL A 191 3.99 4.57 -10.60
N GLY A 192 3.87 4.37 -9.28
CA GLY A 192 2.59 4.21 -8.58
C GLY A 192 1.70 3.11 -9.17
N ASP A 193 0.39 3.35 -9.16
CA ASP A 193 -0.64 2.42 -9.65
C ASP A 193 -0.48 2.01 -11.12
N ALA A 194 0.35 2.70 -11.92
CA ALA A 194 0.64 2.24 -13.28
C ALA A 194 1.38 0.88 -13.25
N GLY A 195 2.26 0.70 -12.26
CA GLY A 195 3.05 -0.51 -12.09
C GLY A 195 2.43 -1.50 -11.12
N ALA A 196 2.03 -1.05 -9.92
CA ALA A 196 1.49 -1.94 -8.90
C ALA A 196 0.54 -1.23 -7.92
N PHE A 197 -0.43 -1.99 -7.42
CA PHE A 197 -1.29 -1.59 -6.31
C PHE A 197 -1.65 -2.84 -5.49
N ILE A 198 -1.80 -2.69 -4.17
CA ILE A 198 -1.94 -3.82 -3.24
C ILE A 198 -3.35 -3.84 -2.66
N ASP A 199 -3.60 -3.02 -1.65
CA ASP A 199 -4.87 -2.91 -0.93
C ASP A 199 -4.85 -1.58 -0.15
N PRO A 200 -6.00 -0.90 0.01
CA PRO A 200 -6.02 0.41 0.65
C PRO A 200 -5.86 0.39 2.19
N TYR A 201 -5.79 -0.78 2.85
CA TYR A 201 -5.76 -0.87 4.32
C TYR A 201 -4.70 0.00 5.00
N LEU A 202 -3.46 -0.03 4.51
CA LEU A 202 -2.35 0.75 5.09
C LEU A 202 -2.21 2.16 4.51
N SER A 203 -3.12 2.59 3.64
CA SER A 203 -3.03 3.89 2.94
C SER A 203 -1.68 4.09 2.20
N SER A 204 -1.03 3.00 1.76
CA SER A 204 0.33 3.03 1.22
C SER A 204 0.43 3.44 -0.25
N GLY A 205 -0.68 3.51 -0.99
CA GLY A 205 -0.67 3.79 -2.43
C GLY A 205 -0.01 5.12 -2.80
N VAL A 206 -0.33 6.20 -2.07
CA VAL A 206 0.30 7.52 -2.29
C VAL A 206 1.80 7.50 -1.96
N HIS A 207 2.18 6.80 -0.89
CA HIS A 207 3.59 6.60 -0.54
C HIS A 207 4.33 5.87 -1.67
N LEU A 208 3.78 4.76 -2.18
CA LEU A 208 4.35 4.01 -3.29
C LEU A 208 4.45 4.85 -4.57
N ALA A 209 3.47 5.69 -4.87
CA ALA A 209 3.51 6.60 -6.02
C ALA A 209 4.63 7.65 -5.89
N ILE A 210 4.77 8.28 -4.72
CA ILE A 210 5.81 9.29 -4.48
C ILE A 210 7.20 8.66 -4.46
N SER A 211 7.37 7.54 -3.76
CA SER A 211 8.67 6.87 -3.63
C SER A 211 9.16 6.32 -4.98
N SER A 212 8.30 5.64 -5.73
CA SER A 212 8.62 5.21 -7.10
C SER A 212 8.88 6.41 -8.03
N GLY A 213 8.12 7.50 -7.91
CA GLY A 213 8.39 8.76 -8.62
C GLY A 213 9.78 9.33 -8.35
N LEU A 214 10.21 9.33 -7.08
CA LEU A 214 11.54 9.76 -6.69
C LEU A 214 12.64 8.82 -7.23
N SER A 215 12.43 7.51 -7.17
CA SER A 215 13.32 6.52 -7.76
C SER A 215 13.46 6.69 -9.28
N ALA A 216 12.36 6.94 -9.99
CA ALA A 216 12.37 7.24 -11.42
C ALA A 216 13.16 8.51 -11.72
N ALA A 217 12.89 9.61 -11.00
CA ALA A 217 13.62 10.87 -11.17
C ALA A 217 15.13 10.71 -10.94
N ALA A 218 15.52 10.04 -9.84
CA ALA A 218 16.91 9.82 -9.50
C ALA A 218 17.65 8.95 -10.54
N SER A 219 17.04 7.83 -10.95
CA SER A 219 17.64 6.91 -11.94
C SER A 219 17.77 7.56 -13.33
N ILE A 220 16.73 8.28 -13.79
CA ILE A 220 16.77 9.01 -15.06
C ILE A 220 17.82 10.12 -15.02
N CYS A 221 17.85 10.92 -13.95
CA CYS A 221 18.83 11.99 -13.81
C CYS A 221 20.28 11.48 -13.80
N SER A 222 20.55 10.33 -13.17
CA SER A 222 21.88 9.72 -13.18
C SER A 222 22.27 9.18 -14.55
N SER A 223 21.35 8.53 -15.26
CA SER A 223 21.57 8.06 -16.63
C SER A 223 21.87 9.23 -17.59
N LEU A 224 21.07 10.31 -17.53
CA LEU A 224 21.27 11.52 -18.34
C LEU A 224 22.60 12.23 -18.09
N ARG A 225 23.12 12.17 -16.86
CA ARG A 225 24.44 12.76 -16.51
C ARG A 225 25.62 11.85 -16.81
N GLY A 226 25.38 10.57 -17.08
CA GLY A 226 26.42 9.55 -17.16
C GLY A 226 27.00 9.14 -15.80
N ASP A 227 26.27 9.36 -14.71
CA ASP A 227 26.66 8.91 -13.36
C ASP A 227 26.59 7.37 -13.23
N CYS A 228 25.77 6.72 -14.07
CA CYS A 228 25.64 5.27 -14.21
C CYS A 228 25.20 4.91 -15.64
N SER A 229 25.22 3.63 -16.00
CA SER A 229 24.62 3.18 -17.27
C SER A 229 23.09 3.24 -17.21
N GLU A 230 22.42 3.29 -18.37
CA GLU A 230 20.95 3.18 -18.42
C GLU A 230 20.47 1.82 -17.91
N GLU A 231 21.26 0.76 -18.13
CA GLU A 231 20.96 -0.57 -17.61
C GLU A 231 20.95 -0.60 -16.07
N ASP A 232 21.96 -0.01 -15.43
CA ASP A 232 22.02 0.10 -13.97
C ASP A 232 20.87 0.95 -13.42
N ALA A 233 20.53 2.04 -14.11
CA ALA A 233 19.41 2.90 -13.75
C ALA A 233 18.06 2.16 -13.82
N VAL A 234 17.88 1.29 -14.82
CA VAL A 234 16.70 0.42 -14.96
C VAL A 234 16.64 -0.60 -13.84
N LYS A 235 17.75 -1.32 -13.58
CA LYS A 235 17.82 -2.33 -12.51
C LYS A 235 17.53 -1.72 -11.14
N PHE A 236 18.14 -0.58 -10.83
CA PHE A 236 17.90 0.15 -9.58
C PHE A 236 16.41 0.48 -9.40
N HIS A 237 15.76 1.04 -10.42
CA HIS A 237 14.35 1.39 -10.33
C HIS A 237 13.46 0.17 -10.11
N ASN A 238 13.68 -0.89 -10.88
CA ASN A 238 12.97 -2.16 -10.74
C ASN A 238 13.10 -2.71 -9.32
N ALA A 239 14.33 -2.82 -8.79
CA ALA A 239 14.59 -3.32 -7.45
C ALA A 239 13.90 -2.48 -6.36
N LYS A 240 13.93 -1.15 -6.47
CA LYS A 240 13.27 -0.28 -5.48
C LYS A 240 11.75 -0.41 -5.47
N VAL A 241 11.11 -0.48 -6.65
CA VAL A 241 9.65 -0.63 -6.74
C VAL A 241 9.24 -2.03 -6.28
N ASP A 242 9.94 -3.07 -6.71
CA ASP A 242 9.67 -4.46 -6.36
C ASP A 242 9.83 -4.71 -4.85
N ALA A 243 10.94 -4.26 -4.25
CA ALA A 243 11.16 -4.39 -2.82
C ALA A 243 10.06 -3.69 -2.00
N SER A 244 9.67 -2.48 -2.42
CA SER A 244 8.59 -1.73 -1.75
C SER A 244 7.25 -2.47 -1.85
N TYR A 245 6.89 -2.93 -3.05
CA TYR A 245 5.65 -3.70 -3.27
C TYR A 245 5.62 -4.98 -2.43
N THR A 246 6.70 -5.78 -2.47
CA THR A 246 6.81 -7.06 -1.76
C THR A 246 6.69 -6.89 -0.25
N ARG A 247 7.34 -5.87 0.33
CA ARG A 247 7.22 -5.55 1.76
C ARG A 247 5.77 -5.28 2.15
N PHE A 248 5.07 -4.40 1.42
CA PHE A 248 3.67 -4.09 1.73
C PHE A 248 2.72 -5.26 1.50
N VAL A 249 2.95 -6.11 0.48
CA VAL A 249 2.17 -7.34 0.27
C VAL A 249 2.24 -8.25 1.49
N LEU A 250 3.42 -8.45 2.07
CA LEU A 250 3.57 -9.29 3.26
C LEU A 250 2.81 -8.73 4.47
N ILE A 251 2.86 -7.42 4.69
CA ILE A 251 2.13 -6.77 5.78
C ILE A 251 0.62 -6.92 5.57
N ILE A 252 0.12 -6.64 4.36
CA ILE A 252 -1.31 -6.75 4.04
C ILE A 252 -1.78 -8.20 4.15
N LYS A 253 -0.99 -9.19 3.69
CA LYS A 253 -1.32 -10.62 3.89
C LYS A 253 -1.49 -10.93 5.38
N SER A 254 -0.62 -10.39 6.22
CA SER A 254 -0.64 -10.58 7.67
C SER A 254 -1.87 -9.93 8.32
N VAL A 255 -2.28 -8.75 7.86
CA VAL A 255 -3.53 -8.11 8.27
C VAL A 255 -4.74 -8.96 7.91
N TYR A 256 -4.85 -9.42 6.66
CA TYR A 256 -5.99 -10.24 6.24
C TYR A 256 -6.03 -11.60 6.93
N GLU A 257 -4.88 -12.20 7.23
CA GLU A 257 -4.80 -13.40 8.07
C GLU A 257 -5.37 -13.12 9.46
N HIS A 258 -4.99 -11.99 10.08
CA HIS A 258 -5.50 -11.57 11.38
C HIS A 258 -7.02 -11.31 11.36
N ILE A 259 -7.54 -10.62 10.35
CA ILE A 259 -8.98 -10.36 10.19
C ILE A 259 -9.77 -11.66 10.06
N ARG A 260 -9.21 -12.68 9.40
CA ARG A 260 -9.91 -13.93 9.08
C ARG A 260 -9.70 -15.04 10.11
N SER A 261 -8.72 -14.95 11.01
CA SER A 261 -8.35 -16.05 11.91
C SER A 261 -9.25 -16.24 13.12
N ASN A 262 -10.29 -15.42 13.32
CA ASN A 262 -11.25 -15.48 14.43
C ASN A 262 -10.64 -15.62 15.84
N THR A 263 -9.38 -15.25 16.02
CA THR A 263 -8.73 -15.20 17.33
C THR A 263 -9.17 -13.92 18.03
N ALA A 264 -10.42 -13.94 18.52
CA ALA A 264 -10.87 -13.02 19.53
C ALA A 264 -9.83 -12.96 20.65
N THR A 265 -9.14 -11.82 20.78
CA THR A 265 -8.72 -11.24 22.06
C THR A 265 -8.36 -12.24 23.18
N THR A 266 -7.33 -13.06 22.99
CA THR A 266 -6.42 -13.53 24.05
C THR A 266 -5.19 -14.18 23.41
N LEU A 267 -4.24 -13.38 22.92
CA LEU A 267 -2.97 -13.88 22.36
C LEU A 267 -1.86 -14.04 23.42
N SER A 268 -2.21 -14.01 24.72
CA SER A 268 -1.27 -14.16 25.84
C SER A 268 -1.18 -15.61 26.36
N GLY A 269 -1.46 -16.62 25.54
CA GLY A 269 -1.37 -18.00 26.02
C GLY A 269 -1.48 -19.04 24.93
N THR A 270 -0.36 -19.35 24.26
CA THR A 270 0.07 -20.73 23.91
C THR A 270 1.31 -20.72 22.99
N SER A 271 2.38 -21.37 23.49
CA SER A 271 3.74 -21.53 22.95
C SER A 271 4.50 -20.24 22.60
N GLU A 272 5.16 -19.66 23.61
CA GLU A 272 6.06 -18.51 23.53
C GLU A 272 7.46 -18.84 22.96
N ASP A 273 7.74 -20.10 22.66
CA ASP A 273 9.11 -20.65 22.57
C ASP A 273 9.81 -20.50 21.22
N ASN A 274 9.29 -19.71 20.28
CA ASN A 274 9.87 -19.62 18.93
C ASN A 274 9.86 -18.20 18.34
N PHE A 275 9.64 -17.17 19.16
CA PHE A 275 9.67 -15.79 18.66
C PHE A 275 11.07 -15.41 18.18
N ASP A 276 12.10 -15.61 19.01
CA ASP A 276 13.46 -15.15 18.71
C ASP A 276 14.05 -15.87 17.49
N ASP A 277 13.85 -17.18 17.39
CA ASP A 277 14.28 -18.00 16.24
C ASP A 277 13.56 -17.60 14.95
N ALA A 278 12.23 -17.42 14.97
CA ALA A 278 11.48 -16.94 13.81
C ALA A 278 11.86 -15.49 13.44
N PHE A 279 12.05 -14.64 14.44
CA PHE A 279 12.45 -13.25 14.27
C PHE A 279 13.83 -13.13 13.61
N LEU A 280 14.81 -13.92 14.07
CA LEU A 280 16.15 -13.99 13.48
C LEU A 280 16.13 -14.60 12.08
N THR A 281 15.34 -15.65 11.86
CA THR A 281 15.18 -16.32 10.55
C THR A 281 14.69 -15.33 9.50
N PHE A 282 13.71 -14.50 9.84
CA PHE A 282 13.11 -13.60 8.87
C PHE A 282 13.84 -12.27 8.76
N ARG A 283 14.49 -11.75 9.81
CA ARG A 283 15.18 -10.44 9.83
C ARG A 283 15.91 -10.03 8.53
N PRO A 284 16.72 -10.88 7.87
CA PRO A 284 17.42 -10.50 6.63
C PRO A 284 16.49 -10.24 5.43
N VAL A 285 15.41 -11.01 5.29
CA VAL A 285 14.36 -10.83 4.26
C VAL A 285 13.72 -9.44 4.41
N ILE A 286 13.50 -9.07 5.66
CA ILE A 286 12.72 -7.90 6.04
C ILE A 286 13.54 -6.62 5.88
N GLN A 287 14.83 -6.68 6.21
CA GLN A 287 15.77 -5.56 6.01
C GLN A 287 16.11 -5.31 4.53
N GLY A 288 15.57 -6.11 3.59
CA GLY A 288 15.93 -6.02 2.17
C GLY A 288 17.41 -6.28 1.89
N ARG A 289 18.10 -6.98 2.80
CA ARG A 289 19.51 -7.40 2.65
C ARG A 289 19.67 -8.69 1.87
N ILE A 290 18.56 -9.37 1.63
CA ILE A 290 18.47 -10.47 0.70
C ILE A 290 17.97 -9.86 -0.61
N ASP A 291 18.83 -9.86 -1.63
CA ASP A 291 18.44 -9.55 -3.00
C ASP A 291 17.16 -10.30 -3.33
N SER A 292 16.25 -9.66 -4.08
CA SER A 292 14.97 -10.25 -4.56
C SER A 292 15.15 -11.56 -5.36
N SER A 293 16.40 -11.99 -5.57
CA SER A 293 16.82 -13.27 -6.17
C SER A 293 16.71 -14.49 -5.22
N THR A 294 16.52 -14.31 -3.91
CA THR A 294 16.33 -15.44 -3.00
C THR A 294 14.85 -15.61 -2.71
N ASP A 295 14.17 -16.28 -3.64
CA ASP A 295 12.77 -16.65 -3.53
C ASP A 295 12.57 -17.48 -2.25
N LEU A 296 12.01 -16.86 -1.20
CA LEU A 296 11.50 -17.60 -0.05
C LEU A 296 10.55 -18.67 -0.57
N SER A 297 10.63 -19.88 0.00
CA SER A 297 9.65 -20.90 -0.33
C SER A 297 8.24 -20.42 0.02
N GLU A 298 7.21 -20.91 -0.67
CA GLU A 298 5.82 -20.58 -0.32
C GLU A 298 5.47 -20.98 1.12
N GLU A 299 6.16 -21.98 1.68
CA GLU A 299 6.04 -22.36 3.08
C GLU A 299 6.65 -21.31 4.02
N ASP A 300 7.84 -20.79 3.70
CA ASP A 300 8.47 -19.72 4.49
C ASP A 300 7.66 -18.43 4.42
N LYS A 301 7.10 -18.08 3.25
CA LYS A 301 6.17 -16.95 3.11
C LYS A 301 4.94 -17.10 4.00
N LYS A 302 4.36 -18.31 4.09
CA LYS A 302 3.22 -18.58 5.00
C LYS A 302 3.62 -18.48 6.47
N ARG A 303 4.77 -19.04 6.85
CA ARG A 303 5.30 -18.95 8.23
C ARG A 303 5.55 -17.49 8.61
N LEU A 304 6.10 -16.71 7.69
CA LEU A 304 6.34 -15.29 7.84
C LEU A 304 5.04 -14.50 8.08
N VAL A 305 4.04 -14.71 7.22
CA VAL A 305 2.71 -14.07 7.35
C VAL A 305 2.06 -14.41 8.69
N LYS A 306 2.12 -15.68 9.12
CA LYS A 306 1.57 -16.12 10.40
C LYS A 306 2.32 -15.54 11.61
N PHE A 307 3.64 -15.44 11.52
CA PHE A 307 4.46 -14.81 12.55
C PHE A 307 4.08 -13.33 12.70
N TYR A 308 3.92 -12.60 11.60
CA TYR A 308 3.53 -11.20 11.65
C TYR A 308 2.10 -10.96 12.11
N SER A 309 1.13 -11.74 11.61
CA SER A 309 -0.27 -11.59 12.03
C SER A 309 -0.43 -11.75 13.54
N ARG A 310 0.46 -12.55 14.16
CA ARG A 310 0.50 -12.80 15.60
C ARG A 310 1.22 -11.71 16.39
N HIS A 311 2.32 -11.17 15.88
CA HIS A 311 3.22 -10.34 16.69
C HIS A 311 3.23 -8.85 16.30
N ALA A 312 2.85 -8.48 15.07
CA ALA A 312 2.99 -7.10 14.60
C ALA A 312 1.91 -6.14 15.14
N PHE A 313 0.73 -6.64 15.51
CA PHE A 313 -0.47 -5.83 15.70
C PHE A 313 -0.95 -5.72 17.16
N GLU A 314 -0.04 -5.85 18.14
CA GLU A 314 -0.38 -5.65 19.55
C GLU A 314 -0.84 -4.20 19.80
N PRO A 315 -2.07 -3.97 20.30
CA PRO A 315 -2.56 -2.63 20.60
C PRO A 315 -1.71 -1.95 21.68
N SER A 316 -1.23 -0.74 21.39
CA SER A 316 -0.43 0.06 22.32
C SER A 316 -0.57 1.56 22.05
N MET A 317 -0.51 2.35 23.11
CA MET A 317 -0.47 3.82 23.01
C MET A 317 0.94 4.32 22.67
N PRO A 318 1.08 5.48 22.00
CA PRO A 318 2.40 6.06 21.73
C PRO A 318 3.24 6.30 23.00
N GLU A 319 2.60 6.75 24.07
CA GLU A 319 3.25 7.00 25.37
C GLU A 319 3.77 5.71 26.01
N GLU A 320 2.97 4.63 26.01
CA GLU A 320 3.39 3.31 26.50
C GLU A 320 4.62 2.79 25.73
N ARG A 321 4.60 2.92 24.39
CA ARG A 321 5.75 2.55 23.56
C ARG A 321 6.99 3.38 23.88
N GLN A 322 6.82 4.69 24.13
CA GLN A 322 7.93 5.58 24.46
C GLN A 322 8.54 5.24 25.84
N THR A 323 7.70 4.96 26.83
CA THR A 323 8.13 4.50 28.16
C THR A 323 8.93 3.21 28.06
N LEU A 324 8.40 2.21 27.35
CA LEU A 324 9.08 0.92 27.15
C LEU A 324 10.42 1.06 26.41
N LEU A 325 10.51 1.96 25.41
CA LEU A 325 11.79 2.26 24.76
C LEU A 325 12.79 2.91 25.70
N GLY A 326 12.34 3.80 26.58
CA GLY A 326 13.19 4.45 27.57
C GLY A 326 13.75 3.46 28.59
N GLU A 327 12.96 2.46 28.99
CA GLU A 327 13.35 1.45 29.99
C GLU A 327 14.17 0.30 29.41
N PHE A 328 13.80 -0.22 28.23
CA PHE A 328 14.37 -1.46 27.68
C PHE A 328 15.26 -1.25 26.45
N GLY A 329 15.33 -0.03 25.93
CA GLY A 329 16.13 0.32 24.76
C GLY A 329 15.51 -0.16 23.45
N ASP A 330 16.35 -0.28 22.41
CA ASP A 330 15.89 -0.71 21.08
C ASP A 330 15.48 -2.20 21.08
N PRO A 331 14.20 -2.52 20.83
CA PRO A 331 13.69 -3.89 20.92
C PRO A 331 14.20 -4.80 19.78
N THR A 332 14.91 -4.25 18.80
CA THR A 332 15.61 -5.02 17.76
C THR A 332 17.04 -5.42 18.13
N MET A 333 17.57 -4.85 19.22
CA MET A 333 18.97 -5.00 19.65
C MET A 333 19.10 -5.65 21.03
N SER A 334 18.07 -5.61 21.87
CA SER A 334 18.09 -6.11 23.25
C SER A 334 16.90 -7.03 23.52
N TYR A 335 17.16 -8.16 24.18
CA TYR A 335 16.15 -9.12 24.65
C TYR A 335 15.85 -8.96 26.15
N ASN A 336 16.20 -7.82 26.76
CA ASN A 336 15.72 -7.50 28.10
C ASN A 336 14.21 -7.30 28.03
N ASN A 337 13.47 -8.36 28.29
CA ASN A 337 12.02 -8.35 28.25
C ASN A 337 11.47 -8.11 29.66
N PRO A 338 10.45 -7.25 29.79
CA PRO A 338 9.68 -7.16 31.02
C PRO A 338 9.05 -8.52 31.34
N ASN A 339 8.91 -8.82 32.63
CA ASN A 339 8.19 -10.01 33.09
C ASN A 339 6.68 -9.91 32.85
N ASP A 340 6.16 -8.69 32.67
CA ASP A 340 4.76 -8.44 32.32
C ASP A 340 4.47 -8.89 30.87
N PRO A 341 3.51 -9.82 30.65
CA PRO A 341 3.15 -10.30 29.33
C PRO A 341 2.70 -9.22 28.35
N HIS A 342 2.02 -8.16 28.81
CA HIS A 342 1.51 -7.11 27.94
C HIS A 342 2.66 -6.25 27.38
N SER A 343 3.54 -5.75 28.25
CA SER A 343 4.72 -4.98 27.87
C SER A 343 5.67 -5.79 26.96
N LYS A 344 5.80 -7.10 27.21
CA LYS A 344 6.57 -8.02 26.35
C LYS A 344 5.94 -8.15 24.97
N ALA A 345 4.61 -8.22 24.87
CA ALA A 345 3.90 -8.24 23.59
C ALA A 345 4.07 -6.91 22.83
N ILE A 346 4.03 -5.77 23.52
CA ILE A 346 4.27 -4.46 22.92
C ILE A 346 5.69 -4.36 22.36
N LEU A 347 6.72 -4.72 23.13
CA LEU A 347 8.12 -4.67 22.66
C LEU A 347 8.34 -5.61 21.46
N ARG A 348 7.77 -6.82 21.47
CA ARG A 348 7.79 -7.73 20.32
C ARG A 348 7.12 -7.11 19.09
N SER A 349 5.96 -6.49 19.26
CA SER A 349 5.28 -5.75 18.19
C SER A 349 6.13 -4.62 17.65
N MET A 350 6.78 -3.85 18.51
CA MET A 350 7.68 -2.78 18.11
C MET A 350 8.90 -3.31 17.34
N ALA A 351 9.50 -4.42 17.80
CA ALA A 351 10.61 -5.07 17.11
C ALA A 351 10.20 -5.52 15.69
N VAL A 352 9.07 -6.23 15.59
CA VAL A 352 8.53 -6.73 14.33
C VAL A 352 8.18 -5.58 13.36
N ARG A 353 7.50 -4.54 13.85
CA ARG A 353 7.12 -3.36 13.06
C ARG A 353 8.31 -2.56 12.58
N LYS A 354 9.32 -2.37 13.44
CA LYS A 354 10.54 -1.65 13.11
C LYS A 354 11.30 -2.37 11.99
N ILE A 355 11.45 -3.69 12.08
CA ILE A 355 12.15 -4.45 11.03
C ILE A 355 11.33 -4.51 9.74
N LEU A 356 10.00 -4.68 9.81
CA LEU A 356 9.09 -4.52 8.65
C LEU A 356 9.21 -3.13 7.99
N SER A 357 9.99 -2.23 8.60
CA SER A 357 10.16 -0.85 8.20
C SER A 357 8.81 -0.13 8.15
N VAL A 358 7.80 -0.60 8.88
CA VAL A 358 6.48 0.06 8.96
C VAL A 358 6.66 1.48 9.50
N ASP A 359 7.57 1.64 10.45
CA ASP A 359 7.87 2.92 11.07
C ASP A 359 9.05 3.65 10.37
N GLU A 360 10.00 2.92 9.77
CA GLU A 360 11.19 3.50 9.08
C GLU A 360 10.94 3.90 7.61
N THR A 361 10.00 3.27 6.89
CA THR A 361 9.58 3.70 5.53
C THR A 361 8.93 5.07 5.50
N ASN A 362 8.51 5.58 6.66
CA ASN A 362 7.94 6.92 6.79
C ASN A 362 8.99 8.02 6.91
N HIS A 363 10.28 7.68 7.04
CA HIS A 363 11.37 8.64 7.10
C HIS A 363 12.20 8.64 5.82
N ILE A 364 12.37 9.84 5.25
CA ILE A 364 13.10 10.05 4.01
C ILE A 364 14.57 9.61 4.10
N ASP A 365 15.17 9.69 5.29
CA ASP A 365 16.56 9.31 5.53
C ASP A 365 16.79 7.81 5.35
N SER A 366 15.86 6.96 5.84
CA SER A 366 15.91 5.51 5.62
C SER A 366 15.76 5.17 4.13
N TYR A 367 14.86 5.86 3.42
CA TYR A 367 14.69 5.66 1.99
C TYR A 367 15.94 6.03 1.18
N VAL A 368 16.72 7.02 1.65
CA VAL A 368 17.99 7.44 1.05
C VAL A 368 19.14 6.49 1.38
N ALA A 369 19.12 5.88 2.56
CA ALA A 369 20.11 4.90 3.00
C ALA A 369 19.94 3.53 2.34
N ASP A 370 18.71 3.15 1.99
CA ASP A 370 18.41 1.90 1.30
C ASP A 370 19.27 1.70 0.03
N GLU A 371 19.95 0.57 -0.01
CA GLU A 371 20.75 0.13 -1.15
C GLU A 371 19.93 -0.79 -2.06
N ALA A 372 20.12 -0.67 -3.37
CA ALA A 372 19.56 -1.54 -4.38
C ALA A 372 20.55 -1.64 -5.53
N GLU A 373 20.87 -2.86 -5.97
CA GLU A 373 21.77 -3.08 -7.12
C GLU A 373 23.15 -2.41 -6.98
N GLY A 374 23.66 -2.27 -5.75
CA GLY A 374 24.93 -1.59 -5.46
C GLY A 374 24.88 -0.06 -5.56
N PHE A 375 23.68 0.52 -5.60
CA PHE A 375 23.46 1.96 -5.57
C PHE A 375 22.54 2.37 -4.42
N ARG A 376 22.62 3.63 -4.02
CA ARG A 376 21.66 4.29 -3.12
C ARG A 376 21.26 5.65 -3.66
N LEU A 377 20.19 6.23 -3.13
CA LEU A 377 19.74 7.55 -3.56
C LEU A 377 20.70 8.65 -3.10
N ARG A 378 20.88 9.65 -3.95
CA ARG A 378 21.46 10.95 -3.65
C ARG A 378 20.34 11.98 -3.69
N LEU A 379 19.85 12.37 -2.52
CA LEU A 379 18.82 13.41 -2.39
C LEU A 379 19.46 14.77 -2.08
N LYS A 380 20.16 15.34 -3.06
CA LYS A 380 20.77 16.67 -2.97
C LYS A 380 20.02 17.65 -3.86
N ARG A 381 19.59 18.80 -3.33
CA ARG A 381 18.92 19.85 -4.11
C ARG A 381 19.79 20.23 -5.32
N GLY A 382 19.19 20.18 -6.52
CA GLY A 382 19.87 20.45 -7.79
C GLY A 382 20.81 19.33 -8.27
N ASN A 383 20.93 18.23 -7.53
CA ASN A 383 21.78 17.09 -7.89
C ASN A 383 21.18 15.75 -7.43
N VAL A 384 19.88 15.56 -7.69
CA VAL A 384 19.19 14.29 -7.41
C VAL A 384 19.73 13.20 -8.34
N GLY A 385 19.98 12.02 -7.81
CA GLY A 385 20.54 10.90 -8.57
C GLY A 385 20.66 9.63 -7.74
N ILE A 386 21.33 8.63 -8.29
CA ILE A 386 21.85 7.47 -7.58
C ILE A 386 23.38 7.54 -7.51
N VAL A 387 23.96 6.97 -6.45
CA VAL A 387 25.41 6.88 -6.24
C VAL A 387 25.79 5.45 -5.89
N LYS A 388 26.92 5.00 -6.42
CA LYS A 388 27.46 3.67 -6.15
C LYS A 388 27.84 3.56 -4.68
N VAL A 389 27.48 2.45 -4.05
CA VAL A 389 27.93 2.12 -2.71
C VAL A 389 29.30 1.49 -2.84
N HIS A 390 30.31 2.09 -2.22
CA HIS A 390 31.63 1.48 -2.10
C HIS A 390 31.58 0.53 -0.91
N VAL A 391 31.78 -0.77 -1.19
CA VAL A 391 31.99 -1.81 -0.18
C VAL A 391 33.37 -1.67 0.42
#